data_AF-A0A7J5ETG3-F1
#
_entry.id   AF-A0A7J5ETG3-F1
#
_cell.length_a   1.000
_cell.length_b   1.000
_cell.length_c   1.000
_cell.angle_alpha   90.00
_cell.angle_beta   90.00
_cell.angle_gamma   90.00
#
_symmetry.space_group_name_H-M   'P 1'
#
loop_
_entity.id
_entity.type
_entity.pdbx_description
1 polymer ?
#
loop_
_entity_poly.entity_id
_entity_poly.type
_entity_poly.pdbx_seq_one_letter_code
_entity_poly.pdbx_strand_id
1 'polypeptide(L)'
;MLPRLATVVAVVVAAAACGDDGPAPCEAARVPYRNELRCADELASQGARPLDASLPGATTVKTIVDRADEDETYFQDTIAYPVHRAFAVMHLGWPPGAPFVDQYLSPGRRFVLGALTHYEEPDVVAYELAPYDTANAGMIEASYRRLADATYVGGDLRFHPTSEEQLALAAELDIPVITTDELFAGISYQPLNLGETYARVHVLTAAELATTYVSPRELVVLDRVPDDLTVVAGVVTAELQTPLSHVNVLSQQRGTPNMGLRGAQERFAPYDGRWVRLTVGAFAWELAEVTAEEADAWFAAHRPPPAVIPAPDYAATAIRDIDDVGPADVAAVGGKAANYGRVRDLAAAGAPLAVLDALAIPVVFHRRFVTGNGFDARIAAM
;
A
#
# COMPACT_ATOMS: atom_id res chain seq x y z
N MET A 1 44.34 67.23 54.42
CA MET A 1 43.92 65.99 55.13
C MET A 1 42.63 65.51 54.49
N LEU A 2 42.70 64.43 53.69
CA LEU A 2 41.54 63.79 53.06
C LEU A 2 40.71 63.03 54.10
N PRO A 3 39.37 62.98 53.99
CA PRO A 3 38.58 61.87 54.52
C PRO A 3 38.19 60.88 53.43
N ARG A 4 38.20 59.61 53.81
CA ARG A 4 38.05 58.40 52.99
C ARG A 4 36.59 58.13 52.60
N LEU A 5 36.39 57.69 51.36
CA LEU A 5 35.16 57.03 50.89
C LEU A 5 34.99 55.67 51.59
N ALA A 6 33.77 55.37 52.03
CA ALA A 6 33.32 54.02 52.35
C ALA A 6 32.18 53.66 51.38
N THR A 7 32.50 52.80 50.41
CA THR A 7 31.54 52.24 49.45
C THR A 7 30.88 51.02 50.10
N VAL A 8 29.57 51.08 50.31
CA VAL A 8 28.75 49.95 50.75
C VAL A 8 28.46 49.07 49.52
N VAL A 9 28.95 47.84 49.53
CA VAL A 9 28.62 46.82 48.53
C VAL A 9 27.34 46.13 48.96
N ALA A 10 26.26 46.34 48.21
CA ALA A 10 25.01 45.60 48.36
C ALA A 10 25.17 44.22 47.68
N VAL A 11 25.16 43.16 48.48
CA VAL A 11 25.09 41.78 47.98
C VAL A 11 23.63 41.47 47.65
N VAL A 12 23.32 41.39 46.35
CA VAL A 12 22.03 40.88 45.88
C VAL A 12 22.13 39.36 45.85
N VAL A 13 21.49 38.71 46.83
CA VAL A 13 21.26 37.27 46.81
C VAL A 13 20.07 37.03 45.87
N ALA A 14 20.35 36.57 44.65
CA ALA A 14 19.32 36.06 43.76
C ALA A 14 18.90 34.67 44.28
N ALA A 15 17.72 34.60 44.90
CA ALA A 15 17.06 33.34 45.18
C ALA A 15 16.67 32.69 43.84
N ALA A 16 17.30 31.57 43.50
CA ALA A 16 16.83 30.72 42.41
C ALA A 16 15.48 30.13 42.82
N ALA A 17 14.41 30.64 42.22
CA ALA A 17 13.11 29.98 42.27
C ALA A 17 13.23 28.69 41.45
N CYS A 18 13.02 27.54 42.10
CA CYS A 18 12.69 26.30 41.40
C CYS A 18 11.44 26.56 40.57
N GLY A 19 11.58 26.56 39.25
CA GLY A 19 10.44 26.55 38.35
C GLY A 19 9.75 25.20 38.49
N ASP A 20 8.43 25.23 38.68
CA ASP A 20 7.57 24.12 38.34
C ASP A 20 7.72 23.86 36.84
N ASP A 21 8.61 22.93 36.46
CA ASP A 21 8.67 22.42 35.10
C ASP A 21 7.42 21.57 34.88
N GLY A 22 6.37 22.21 34.35
CA GLY A 22 5.25 21.50 33.77
C GLY A 22 5.74 20.49 32.72
N PRO A 23 4.92 19.49 32.36
CA PRO A 23 5.34 18.45 31.41
C PRO A 23 5.92 19.10 30.16
N ALA A 24 7.15 18.71 29.82
CA ALA A 24 7.88 19.32 28.72
C ALA A 24 7.05 19.22 27.41
N PRO A 25 7.10 20.25 26.54
CA PRO A 25 6.19 20.35 25.41
C PRO A 25 6.39 19.21 24.39
N CYS A 26 5.29 18.82 23.75
CA CYS A 26 5.26 17.90 22.60
C CYS A 26 6.21 18.40 21.51
N GLU A 27 7.14 17.54 21.08
CA GLU A 27 8.13 17.89 20.05
C GLU A 27 8.12 16.87 18.91
N ALA A 28 7.67 17.28 17.73
CA ALA A 28 7.64 16.44 16.53
C ALA A 28 9.03 16.14 15.92
N ALA A 29 10.11 16.54 16.58
CA ALA A 29 11.47 16.27 16.12
C ALA A 29 11.78 14.77 16.25
N ARG A 30 12.33 14.20 15.19
CA ARG A 30 12.80 12.82 15.22
C ARG A 30 14.12 12.74 15.99
N VAL A 31 14.21 11.77 16.88
CA VAL A 31 15.40 11.49 17.70
C VAL A 31 15.69 9.99 17.69
N PRO A 32 16.92 9.52 17.98
CA PRO A 32 17.26 8.10 17.87
C PRO A 32 16.30 7.17 18.65
N TYR A 33 15.82 7.63 19.81
CA TYR A 33 14.73 7.04 20.57
C TYR A 33 14.12 8.06 21.53
N ARG A 34 12.94 7.74 22.03
CA ARG A 34 12.29 8.39 23.17
C ARG A 34 12.00 7.36 24.26
N ASN A 35 12.03 7.77 25.51
CA ASN A 35 11.64 6.91 26.63
C ASN A 35 10.13 7.01 26.91
N GLU A 36 9.53 8.14 26.56
CA GLU A 36 8.09 8.40 26.64
C GLU A 36 7.58 9.03 25.33
N LEU A 37 6.32 8.82 24.99
CA LEU A 37 5.62 9.52 23.90
C LEU A 37 4.52 10.41 24.49
N ARG A 38 4.63 11.72 24.38
CA ARG A 38 3.72 12.66 25.06
C ARG A 38 2.54 13.11 24.20
N CYS A 39 2.57 12.81 22.90
CA CYS A 39 1.54 13.21 21.95
C CYS A 39 1.59 12.36 20.67
N ALA A 40 0.54 12.45 19.87
CA ALA A 40 0.46 11.78 18.57
C ALA A 40 1.58 12.20 17.60
N ASP A 41 2.01 13.47 17.62
CA ASP A 41 3.10 13.95 16.77
C ASP A 41 4.46 13.29 17.10
N GLU A 42 4.68 12.93 18.36
CA GLU A 42 5.89 12.20 18.77
C GLU A 42 5.85 10.74 18.29
N LEU A 43 4.68 10.09 18.36
CA LEU A 43 4.48 8.76 17.79
C LEU A 43 4.69 8.78 16.28
N ALA A 44 4.04 9.72 15.58
CA ALA A 44 4.17 9.88 14.14
C ALA A 44 5.61 10.20 13.72
N SER A 45 6.32 11.04 14.48
CA SER A 45 7.71 11.39 14.16
C SER A 45 8.67 10.23 14.38
N GLN A 46 8.50 9.35 15.38
CA GLN A 46 9.34 8.15 15.55
C GLN A 46 8.94 6.99 14.63
N GLY A 47 7.70 7.01 14.15
CA GLY A 47 7.10 5.94 13.38
C GLY A 47 7.60 5.82 11.94
N ALA A 48 7.41 4.64 11.39
CA ALA A 48 7.52 4.36 9.96
C ALA A 48 6.20 3.74 9.49
N ARG A 49 5.77 4.09 8.28
CA ARG A 49 4.65 3.40 7.65
C ARG A 49 5.12 2.04 7.13
N PRO A 50 4.31 0.96 7.23
CA PRO A 50 4.64 -0.34 6.68
C PRO A 50 5.03 -0.25 5.20
N LEU A 51 6.02 -1.06 4.79
CA LEU A 51 6.44 -1.13 3.38
C LEU A 51 5.41 -1.87 2.51
N ASP A 52 4.55 -2.70 3.13
CA ASP A 52 3.48 -3.45 2.47
C ASP A 52 2.13 -2.75 2.72
N ALA A 53 1.38 -2.53 1.63
CA ALA A 53 0.11 -1.81 1.60
C ALA A 53 -1.08 -2.65 2.10
N SER A 54 -0.83 -3.87 2.60
CA SER A 54 -1.85 -4.78 3.15
C SER A 54 -2.56 -4.24 4.39
N LEU A 55 -2.00 -3.21 5.04
CA LEU A 55 -2.59 -2.45 6.14
C LEU A 55 -2.56 -0.94 5.82
N PRO A 56 -3.53 -0.41 5.04
CA PRO A 56 -3.61 1.03 4.78
C PRO A 56 -3.82 1.82 6.06
N GLY A 57 -3.22 3.02 6.11
CA GLY A 57 -3.33 3.93 7.24
C GLY A 57 -2.65 3.46 8.52
N ALA A 58 -1.55 2.70 8.46
CA ALA A 58 -0.81 2.31 9.67
C ALA A 58 0.51 3.08 9.82
N THR A 59 0.79 3.58 11.03
CA THR A 59 2.11 4.11 11.41
C THR A 59 2.65 3.33 12.60
N THR A 60 3.84 2.74 12.45
CA THR A 60 4.41 1.80 13.43
C THR A 60 5.69 2.36 14.04
N VAL A 61 5.74 2.38 15.37
CA VAL A 61 6.94 2.68 16.18
C VAL A 61 7.43 1.38 16.81
N LYS A 62 8.68 0.99 16.56
CA LYS A 62 9.28 -0.16 17.26
C LYS A 62 9.57 0.16 18.70
N THR A 63 9.28 -0.79 19.58
CA THR A 63 9.47 -0.67 21.03
C THR A 63 10.39 -1.74 21.58
N ILE A 64 11.16 -1.36 22.61
CA ILE A 64 11.84 -2.31 23.50
C ILE A 64 11.44 -1.98 24.92
N VAL A 65 11.08 -3.00 25.70
CA VAL A 65 11.04 -2.94 27.16
C VAL A 65 12.26 -3.69 27.68
N ASP A 66 13.16 -2.99 28.38
CA ASP A 66 14.39 -3.57 28.93
C ASP A 66 14.19 -4.06 30.36
N ARG A 67 13.93 -5.36 30.51
CA ARG A 67 13.67 -6.00 31.80
C ARG A 67 14.89 -6.03 32.72
N ALA A 68 16.09 -5.73 32.20
CA ALA A 68 17.30 -5.63 33.02
C ALA A 68 17.55 -4.21 33.56
N ASP A 69 16.78 -3.22 33.09
CA ASP A 69 16.90 -1.81 33.45
C ASP A 69 15.53 -1.27 33.90
N GLU A 70 15.00 -1.83 34.98
CA GLU A 70 13.73 -1.40 35.61
C GLU A 70 12.49 -1.37 34.68
N ASP A 71 12.52 -2.17 33.60
CA ASP A 71 11.54 -2.19 32.50
C ASP A 71 11.47 -0.87 31.70
N GLU A 72 12.62 -0.19 31.54
CA GLU A 72 12.73 1.03 30.75
C GLU A 72 12.20 0.82 29.32
N THR A 73 11.41 1.79 28.84
CA THR A 73 10.77 1.77 27.52
C THR A 73 11.59 2.55 26.51
N TYR A 74 11.70 2.02 25.29
CA TYR A 74 12.37 2.69 24.19
C TYR A 74 11.51 2.71 22.93
N PHE A 75 11.04 3.89 22.54
CA PHE A 75 10.33 4.19 21.30
C PHE A 75 11.34 4.61 20.23
N GLN A 76 11.70 3.69 19.36
CA GLN A 76 12.81 3.84 18.42
C GLN A 76 12.44 4.72 17.23
N ASP A 77 13.43 5.43 16.67
CA ASP A 77 13.34 5.89 15.28
C ASP A 77 13.29 4.65 14.37
N THR A 78 12.09 4.32 13.91
CA THR A 78 11.85 3.08 13.18
C THR A 78 12.44 3.12 11.77
N ILE A 79 12.68 4.30 11.22
CA ILE A 79 13.35 4.47 9.92
C ILE A 79 14.86 4.24 10.08
N ALA A 80 15.49 4.81 11.12
CA ALA A 80 16.90 4.59 11.40
C ALA A 80 17.20 3.15 11.86
N TYR A 81 16.26 2.53 12.59
CA TYR A 81 16.40 1.19 13.15
C TYR A 81 15.25 0.27 12.70
N PRO A 82 15.25 -0.20 11.44
CA PRO A 82 14.20 -1.08 10.91
C PRO A 82 14.19 -2.46 11.58
N VAL A 83 15.20 -2.81 12.38
CA VAL A 83 15.26 -4.04 13.18
C VAL A 83 15.75 -3.73 14.61
N HIS A 84 15.11 -4.33 15.61
CA HIS A 84 15.41 -4.15 17.05
C HIS A 84 16.89 -4.34 17.39
N ARG A 85 17.54 -5.31 16.74
CA ARG A 85 18.94 -5.65 16.99
C ARG A 85 19.87 -4.45 16.75
N ALA A 86 19.65 -3.70 15.69
CA ALA A 86 20.50 -2.57 15.34
C ALA A 86 20.44 -1.50 16.45
N PHE A 87 19.24 -1.21 16.95
CA PHE A 87 19.03 -0.31 18.07
C PHE A 87 19.70 -0.82 19.36
N ALA A 88 19.43 -2.07 19.75
CA ALA A 88 19.95 -2.64 20.99
C ALA A 88 21.49 -2.68 21.02
N VAL A 89 22.15 -2.94 19.88
CA VAL A 89 23.61 -2.91 19.77
C VAL A 89 24.14 -1.48 19.93
N MET A 90 23.49 -0.51 19.30
CA MET A 90 23.96 0.88 19.29
C MET A 90 23.70 1.62 20.61
N HIS A 91 22.58 1.36 21.27
CA HIS A 91 22.10 2.17 22.39
C HIS A 91 21.96 1.43 23.71
N LEU A 92 21.77 0.09 23.70
CA LEU A 92 21.48 -0.69 24.91
C LEU A 92 22.64 -1.63 25.33
N GLY A 93 23.80 -1.48 24.67
CA GLY A 93 25.00 -2.25 24.95
C GLY A 93 24.91 -3.73 24.58
N TRP A 94 24.01 -4.12 23.66
CA TRP A 94 23.95 -5.50 23.19
C TRP A 94 25.23 -5.87 22.41
N PRO A 95 25.88 -7.02 22.68
CA PRO A 95 27.11 -7.37 21.98
C PRO A 95 26.90 -7.55 20.46
N PRO A 96 27.66 -6.86 19.59
CA PRO A 96 27.48 -6.94 18.13
C PRO A 96 27.64 -8.34 17.51
N GLY A 97 28.31 -9.27 18.21
CA GLY A 97 28.50 -10.66 17.77
C GLY A 97 27.51 -11.65 18.38
N ALA A 98 26.69 -11.24 19.35
CA ALA A 98 25.76 -12.13 20.02
C ALA A 98 24.50 -12.40 19.17
N PRO A 99 23.94 -13.63 19.20
CA PRO A 99 22.67 -13.94 18.57
C PRO A 99 21.55 -13.14 19.23
N PHE A 100 20.68 -12.53 18.43
CA PHE A 100 19.57 -11.70 18.93
C PHE A 100 18.23 -12.45 18.95
N VAL A 101 18.16 -13.62 18.31
CA VAL A 101 16.93 -14.41 18.16
C VAL A 101 16.32 -14.81 19.50
N ASP A 102 17.15 -15.06 20.52
CA ASP A 102 16.69 -15.44 21.86
C ASP A 102 15.88 -14.33 22.54
N GLN A 103 15.99 -13.08 22.07
CA GLN A 103 15.16 -11.97 22.52
C GLN A 103 13.71 -12.02 21.98
N TYR A 104 13.38 -13.00 21.14
CA TYR A 104 12.00 -13.35 20.76
C TYR A 104 11.53 -14.66 21.39
N LEU A 105 12.45 -15.53 21.81
CA LEU A 105 12.13 -16.93 22.12
C LEU A 105 12.33 -17.34 23.58
N SER A 106 13.23 -16.66 24.31
CA SER A 106 13.64 -17.08 25.65
C SER A 106 12.72 -16.54 26.75
N PRO A 107 12.24 -17.38 27.69
CA PRO A 107 11.51 -16.91 28.87
C PRO A 107 12.29 -15.91 29.74
N GLY A 108 13.62 -16.05 29.77
CA GLY A 108 14.54 -15.22 30.54
C GLY A 108 15.16 -14.06 29.74
N ARG A 109 14.60 -13.73 28.57
CA ARG A 109 15.13 -12.66 27.71
C ARG A 109 15.17 -11.30 28.41
N ARG A 110 16.18 -10.49 28.09
CA ARG A 110 16.34 -9.12 28.60
C ARG A 110 15.32 -8.19 27.97
N PHE A 111 15.22 -8.22 26.64
CA PHE A 111 14.36 -7.33 25.89
C PHE A 111 13.03 -8.01 25.58
N VAL A 112 11.93 -7.32 25.81
CA VAL A 112 10.65 -7.62 25.14
C VAL A 112 10.54 -6.70 23.94
N LEU A 113 10.46 -7.30 22.76
CA LEU A 113 10.54 -6.62 21.48
C LEU A 113 9.14 -6.50 20.89
N GLY A 114 8.68 -5.29 20.61
CA GLY A 114 7.35 -5.10 20.04
C GLY A 114 7.23 -3.86 19.19
N ALA A 115 6.00 -3.44 18.97
CA ALA A 115 5.70 -2.23 18.25
C ALA A 115 4.40 -1.60 18.76
N LEU A 116 4.32 -0.26 18.65
CA LEU A 116 3.06 0.47 18.71
C LEU A 116 2.65 0.84 17.29
N THR A 117 1.49 0.35 16.87
CA THR A 117 0.93 0.66 15.56
C THR A 117 -0.33 1.50 15.73
N HIS A 118 -0.30 2.72 15.22
CA HIS A 118 -1.49 3.55 15.06
C HIS A 118 -2.18 3.19 13.75
N TYR A 119 -3.38 2.64 13.85
CA TYR A 119 -4.30 2.40 12.75
C TYR A 119 -5.19 3.64 12.58
N GLU A 120 -4.94 4.43 11.54
CA GLU A 120 -5.52 5.76 11.28
C GLU A 120 -7.05 5.73 11.13
N GLU A 121 -7.61 4.71 10.45
CA GLU A 121 -9.07 4.64 10.22
C GLU A 121 -9.88 4.23 11.46
N PRO A 122 -9.57 3.12 12.15
CA PRO A 122 -10.24 2.82 13.42
C PRO A 122 -9.81 3.76 14.56
N ASP A 123 -8.79 4.60 14.33
CA ASP A 123 -8.14 5.48 15.30
C ASP A 123 -7.73 4.75 16.59
N VAL A 124 -7.05 3.61 16.40
CA VAL A 124 -6.58 2.75 17.49
C VAL A 124 -5.06 2.67 17.47
N VAL A 125 -4.42 2.84 18.63
CA VAL A 125 -3.01 2.48 18.84
C VAL A 125 -2.95 1.12 19.50
N ALA A 126 -2.33 0.15 18.83
CA ALA A 126 -2.18 -1.20 19.34
C ALA A 126 -0.72 -1.54 19.62
N TYR A 127 -0.47 -2.19 20.76
CA TYR A 127 0.77 -2.87 21.08
C TYR A 127 0.77 -4.27 20.46
N GLU A 128 1.82 -4.56 19.69
CA GLU A 128 1.97 -5.79 18.93
C GLU A 128 3.32 -6.45 19.19
N LEU A 129 3.32 -7.77 19.16
CA LEU A 129 4.52 -8.60 19.13
C LEU A 129 4.67 -9.24 17.75
N ALA A 130 5.88 -9.72 17.43
CA ALA A 130 6.05 -10.53 16.23
C ALA A 130 5.23 -11.83 16.35
N PRO A 131 4.62 -12.36 15.26
CA PRO A 131 3.77 -13.55 15.32
C PRO A 131 4.46 -14.79 15.91
N TYR A 132 5.78 -14.89 15.75
CA TYR A 132 6.61 -15.98 16.26
C TYR A 132 7.22 -15.73 17.65
N ASP A 133 6.91 -14.59 18.28
CA ASP A 133 7.38 -14.29 19.63
C ASP A 133 6.70 -15.20 20.66
N THR A 134 7.48 -15.75 21.60
CA THR A 134 7.00 -16.70 22.63
C THR A 134 6.75 -16.04 23.99
N ALA A 135 6.48 -14.73 24.02
CA ALA A 135 6.08 -14.01 25.22
C ALA A 135 4.95 -14.76 25.94
N ASN A 136 5.13 -15.00 27.25
CA ASN A 136 4.05 -15.50 28.07
C ASN A 136 3.15 -14.34 28.56
N ALA A 137 2.00 -14.65 29.15
CA ALA A 137 1.05 -13.66 29.65
C ALA A 137 1.71 -12.59 30.52
N GLY A 138 2.53 -12.99 31.49
CA GLY A 138 3.21 -12.07 32.39
C GLY A 138 4.12 -11.07 31.67
N MET A 139 4.83 -11.49 30.61
CA MET A 139 5.63 -10.57 29.80
C MET A 139 4.77 -9.60 29.01
N ILE A 140 3.71 -10.10 28.36
CA ILE A 140 2.82 -9.28 27.54
C ILE A 140 2.17 -8.20 28.41
N GLU A 141 1.59 -8.59 29.55
CA GLU A 141 0.92 -7.65 30.42
C GLU A 141 1.88 -6.64 31.07
N ALA A 142 3.06 -7.09 31.51
CA ALA A 142 4.05 -6.19 32.10
C ALA A 142 4.52 -5.15 31.07
N SER A 143 4.90 -5.60 29.87
CA SER A 143 5.31 -4.70 28.79
C SER A 143 4.19 -3.78 28.34
N TYR A 144 2.96 -4.29 28.23
CA TYR A 144 1.78 -3.49 27.91
C TYR A 144 1.58 -2.36 28.92
N ARG A 145 1.60 -2.66 30.23
CA ARG A 145 1.37 -1.65 31.28
C ARG A 145 2.46 -0.59 31.27
N ARG A 146 3.73 -0.98 31.08
CA ARG A 146 4.85 -0.03 30.94
C ARG A 146 4.69 0.89 29.74
N LEU A 147 4.31 0.34 28.58
CA LEU A 147 4.07 1.14 27.38
C LEU A 147 2.83 2.03 27.51
N ALA A 148 1.78 1.57 28.19
CA ALA A 148 0.61 2.40 28.47
C ALA A 148 0.99 3.60 29.36
N ASP A 149 1.76 3.38 30.42
CA ASP A 149 2.22 4.44 31.32
C ASP A 149 3.16 5.45 30.64
N ALA A 150 4.00 4.96 29.71
CA ALA A 150 4.99 5.77 28.99
C ALA A 150 4.46 6.43 27.72
N THR A 151 3.16 6.36 27.42
CA THR A 151 2.57 6.98 26.22
C THR A 151 1.32 7.80 26.52
N TYR A 152 1.10 8.84 25.70
CA TYR A 152 -0.10 9.68 25.74
C TYR A 152 -1.40 8.91 25.50
N VAL A 153 -1.30 7.73 24.90
CA VAL A 153 -2.43 6.83 24.65
C VAL A 153 -2.98 6.30 25.98
N GLY A 154 -2.12 6.02 26.95
CA GLY A 154 -2.53 5.61 28.30
C GLY A 154 -3.49 4.43 28.28
N GLY A 155 -4.64 4.61 28.95
CA GLY A 155 -5.69 3.59 29.06
C GLY A 155 -6.39 3.24 27.75
N ASP A 156 -6.19 4.01 26.67
CA ASP A 156 -6.75 3.73 25.35
C ASP A 156 -5.87 2.79 24.51
N LEU A 157 -4.68 2.43 25.00
CA LEU A 157 -3.84 1.42 24.36
C LEU A 157 -4.61 0.09 24.27
N ARG A 158 -4.35 -0.70 23.23
CA ARG A 158 -4.91 -2.06 23.09
C ARG A 158 -3.78 -3.03 22.79
N PHE A 159 -3.87 -4.27 23.24
CA PHE A 159 -3.01 -5.35 22.75
C PHE A 159 -3.66 -6.00 21.53
N HIS A 160 -2.92 -6.11 20.42
CA HIS A 160 -3.38 -6.81 19.23
C HIS A 160 -2.57 -8.10 19.04
N PRO A 161 -3.19 -9.29 19.22
CA PRO A 161 -2.53 -10.55 18.96
C PRO A 161 -2.30 -10.74 17.47
N THR A 162 -1.04 -11.04 17.08
CA THR A 162 -0.64 -11.16 15.66
C THR A 162 -0.47 -12.61 15.20
N SER A 163 -0.80 -13.59 16.04
CA SER A 163 -0.82 -15.02 15.73
C SER A 163 -1.95 -15.76 16.43
N GLU A 164 -2.26 -16.98 15.98
CA GLU A 164 -3.25 -17.84 16.65
C GLU A 164 -2.85 -18.17 18.08
N GLU A 165 -1.56 -18.37 18.36
CA GLU A 165 -1.05 -18.62 19.70
C GLU A 165 -1.24 -17.41 20.62
N GLN A 166 -0.95 -16.21 20.13
CA GLN A 166 -1.18 -14.98 20.89
C GLN A 166 -2.67 -14.72 21.11
N LEU A 167 -3.51 -15.02 20.11
CA LEU A 167 -4.96 -14.88 20.21
C LEU A 167 -5.54 -15.85 21.25
N ALA A 168 -5.06 -17.09 21.29
CA ALA A 168 -5.44 -18.05 22.32
C ALA A 168 -5.05 -17.57 23.72
N LEU A 169 -3.85 -16.98 23.86
CA LEU A 169 -3.38 -16.40 25.11
C LEU A 169 -4.15 -15.15 25.52
N ALA A 170 -4.63 -14.36 24.56
CA ALA A 170 -5.31 -13.08 24.79
C ALA A 170 -6.56 -13.21 25.69
N ALA A 171 -7.22 -14.38 25.66
CA ALA A 171 -8.37 -14.67 26.53
C ALA A 171 -8.02 -14.75 28.02
N GLU A 172 -6.74 -14.94 28.36
CA GLU A 172 -6.25 -15.07 29.74
C GLU A 172 -5.59 -13.78 30.26
N LEU A 173 -5.44 -12.74 29.42
CA LEU A 173 -4.74 -11.51 29.79
C LEU A 173 -5.67 -10.51 30.51
N ASP A 174 -5.14 -9.86 31.54
CA ASP A 174 -5.80 -8.74 32.24
C ASP A 174 -5.37 -7.39 31.66
N ILE A 175 -5.57 -7.22 30.34
CA ILE A 175 -5.34 -5.99 29.58
C ILE A 175 -6.39 -5.85 28.46
N PRO A 176 -6.71 -4.62 28.00
CA PRO A 176 -7.56 -4.41 26.83
C PRO A 176 -6.97 -5.06 25.57
N VAL A 177 -7.77 -5.88 24.89
CA VAL A 177 -7.40 -6.56 23.63
C VAL A 177 -8.25 -6.02 22.48
N ILE A 178 -7.67 -5.92 21.29
CA ILE A 178 -8.39 -5.72 20.03
C ILE A 178 -7.97 -6.78 19.03
N THR A 179 -8.94 -7.48 18.43
CA THR A 179 -8.67 -8.52 17.43
C THR A 179 -8.41 -7.92 16.04
N THR A 180 -7.78 -8.71 15.17
CA THR A 180 -7.62 -8.33 13.75
C THR A 180 -8.97 -8.06 13.08
N ASP A 181 -9.99 -8.88 13.37
CA ASP A 181 -11.35 -8.70 12.84
C ASP A 181 -11.97 -7.38 13.29
N GLU A 182 -11.80 -6.99 14.56
CA GLU A 182 -12.29 -5.71 15.09
C GLU A 182 -11.54 -4.51 14.50
N LEU A 183 -10.21 -4.60 14.36
CA LEU A 183 -9.40 -3.56 13.69
C LEU A 183 -9.85 -3.37 12.23
N PHE A 184 -10.08 -4.46 11.51
CA PHE A 184 -10.42 -4.41 10.09
C PHE A 184 -11.89 -4.13 9.81
N ALA A 185 -12.79 -4.41 10.75
CA ALA A 185 -14.17 -3.98 10.67
C ALA A 185 -14.29 -2.44 10.53
N GLY A 186 -13.33 -1.70 11.09
CA GLY A 186 -13.23 -0.24 10.97
C GLY A 186 -12.58 0.27 9.68
N ILE A 187 -11.94 -0.59 8.87
CA ILE A 187 -11.23 -0.17 7.65
C ILE A 187 -12.25 -0.01 6.51
N SER A 188 -12.35 1.23 6.02
CA SER A 188 -13.19 1.60 4.89
C SER A 188 -12.40 1.65 3.58
N TYR A 189 -11.08 1.84 3.59
CA TYR A 189 -10.26 1.94 2.39
C TYR A 189 -9.25 0.79 2.23
N GLN A 190 -9.08 0.31 1.00
CA GLN A 190 -8.10 -0.70 0.64
C GLN A 190 -7.36 -0.33 -0.66
N PRO A 191 -6.04 -0.08 -0.61
CA PRO A 191 -5.23 0.21 -1.78
C PRO A 191 -4.87 -1.09 -2.51
N LEU A 192 -5.34 -1.26 -3.74
CA LEU A 192 -5.14 -2.49 -4.50
C LEU A 192 -4.11 -2.32 -5.62
N ASN A 193 -4.24 -1.25 -6.41
CA ASN A 193 -3.24 -0.81 -7.37
C ASN A 193 -3.07 0.69 -7.27
N LEU A 194 -1.87 1.12 -6.89
CA LEU A 194 -1.56 2.53 -6.67
C LEU A 194 -1.43 3.27 -7.99
N GLY A 195 -1.67 4.58 -7.96
CA GLY A 195 -1.44 5.45 -9.10
C GLY A 195 -2.33 6.67 -9.12
N GLU A 196 -2.13 7.51 -10.12
CA GLU A 196 -2.94 8.69 -10.40
C GLU A 196 -3.61 8.53 -11.77
N THR A 197 -4.86 8.97 -11.88
CA THR A 197 -5.59 8.97 -13.14
C THR A 197 -6.55 10.16 -13.23
N TYR A 198 -6.77 10.63 -14.46
CA TYR A 198 -7.83 11.59 -14.78
C TYR A 198 -8.94 10.84 -15.49
N ALA A 199 -10.19 11.02 -15.07
CA ALA A 199 -11.28 10.22 -15.58
C ALA A 199 -12.64 10.87 -15.36
N ARG A 200 -13.62 10.49 -16.16
CA ARG A 200 -15.03 10.82 -15.92
C ARG A 200 -15.62 9.77 -15.00
N VAL A 201 -16.18 10.17 -13.85
CA VAL A 201 -16.81 9.24 -12.93
C VAL A 201 -18.06 8.64 -13.56
N HIS A 202 -18.22 7.33 -13.40
CA HIS A 202 -19.44 6.61 -13.74
C HIS A 202 -19.77 5.70 -12.56
N VAL A 203 -20.81 6.05 -11.81
CA VAL A 203 -21.31 5.25 -10.68
C VAL A 203 -22.39 4.31 -11.21
N LEU A 204 -22.16 3.00 -11.09
CA LEU A 204 -23.11 1.98 -11.50
C LEU A 204 -22.93 0.72 -10.65
N THR A 205 -23.85 -0.23 -10.76
CA THR A 205 -23.68 -1.55 -10.15
C THR A 205 -22.92 -2.50 -11.09
N ALA A 206 -22.29 -3.52 -10.55
CA ALA A 206 -21.67 -4.59 -11.33
C ALA A 206 -22.68 -5.30 -12.26
N ALA A 207 -23.96 -5.33 -11.87
CA ALA A 207 -25.04 -5.88 -12.71
C ALA A 207 -25.34 -4.97 -13.92
N GLU A 208 -25.36 -3.65 -13.74
CA GLU A 208 -25.55 -2.70 -14.85
C GLU A 208 -24.35 -2.68 -15.79
N LEU A 209 -23.14 -2.87 -15.27
CA LEU A 209 -21.91 -2.91 -16.05
C LEU A 209 -21.93 -4.03 -17.09
N ALA A 210 -22.52 -5.18 -16.75
CA ALA A 210 -22.62 -6.34 -17.65
C ALA A 210 -23.33 -6.02 -18.98
N THR A 211 -24.16 -4.97 -19.02
CA THR A 211 -24.89 -4.53 -20.21
C THR A 211 -24.51 -3.13 -20.69
N THR A 212 -23.57 -2.46 -20.01
CA THR A 212 -23.22 -1.06 -20.26
C THR A 212 -21.77 -0.96 -20.72
N TYR A 213 -21.56 -0.34 -21.88
CA TYR A 213 -20.21 -0.02 -22.31
C TYR A 213 -19.65 1.13 -21.48
N VAL A 214 -18.50 0.90 -20.87
CA VAL A 214 -17.69 1.93 -20.20
C VAL A 214 -16.40 2.19 -20.99
N SER A 215 -16.02 3.46 -21.07
CA SER A 215 -14.91 3.91 -21.91
C SER A 215 -13.56 3.87 -21.18
N PRO A 216 -12.43 3.83 -21.91
CA PRO A 216 -11.09 3.95 -21.33
C PRO A 216 -10.80 5.25 -20.58
N ARG A 217 -11.70 6.23 -20.66
CA ARG A 217 -11.59 7.52 -19.95
C ARG A 217 -12.49 7.61 -18.73
N GLU A 218 -13.15 6.52 -18.36
CA GLU A 218 -14.06 6.49 -17.22
C GLU A 218 -13.41 5.89 -15.98
N LEU A 219 -13.79 6.41 -14.82
CA LEU A 219 -13.55 5.84 -13.50
C LEU A 219 -14.83 5.15 -13.09
N VAL A 220 -14.82 3.82 -13.10
CA VAL A 220 -16.00 3.04 -12.71
C VAL A 220 -16.05 2.87 -11.20
N VAL A 221 -17.18 3.21 -10.61
CA VAL A 221 -17.44 3.05 -9.18
C VAL A 221 -18.57 2.04 -9.02
N LEU A 222 -18.26 0.90 -8.40
CA LEU A 222 -19.11 -0.29 -8.37
C LEU A 222 -19.46 -0.70 -6.93
N ASP A 223 -20.61 -1.36 -6.76
CA ASP A 223 -21.04 -1.97 -5.49
C ASP A 223 -20.17 -3.17 -5.09
N ARG A 224 -19.67 -3.92 -6.08
CA ARG A 224 -18.86 -5.13 -5.89
C ARG A 224 -17.90 -5.36 -7.05
N VAL A 225 -17.05 -6.38 -6.94
CA VAL A 225 -16.15 -6.78 -8.02
C VAL A 225 -16.97 -7.33 -9.21
N PRO A 226 -16.81 -6.78 -10.43
CA PRO A 226 -17.51 -7.29 -11.61
C PRO A 226 -16.85 -8.55 -12.18
N ASP A 227 -17.63 -9.37 -12.89
CA ASP A 227 -17.10 -10.57 -13.56
C ASP A 227 -16.22 -10.20 -14.78
N ASP A 228 -16.63 -9.18 -15.55
CA ASP A 228 -15.90 -8.67 -16.71
C ASP A 228 -15.79 -7.14 -16.65
N LEU A 229 -14.68 -6.62 -17.17
CA LEU A 229 -14.38 -5.20 -17.18
C LEU A 229 -13.52 -4.83 -18.40
N THR A 230 -14.06 -3.93 -19.22
CA THR A 230 -13.34 -3.32 -20.34
C THR A 230 -12.16 -2.47 -19.85
N VAL A 231 -11.42 -1.85 -20.76
CA VAL A 231 -10.38 -0.90 -20.36
C VAL A 231 -11.04 0.37 -19.84
N VAL A 232 -10.69 0.74 -18.62
CA VAL A 232 -11.15 1.94 -17.89
C VAL A 232 -9.95 2.66 -17.30
N ALA A 233 -10.09 3.94 -16.96
CA ALA A 233 -9.01 4.77 -16.43
C ALA A 233 -8.70 4.47 -14.96
N GLY A 234 -9.65 3.89 -14.22
CA GLY A 234 -9.49 3.43 -12.85
C GLY A 234 -10.74 2.70 -12.35
N VAL A 235 -10.61 2.04 -11.19
CA VAL A 235 -11.69 1.24 -10.58
C VAL A 235 -11.81 1.53 -9.10
N VAL A 236 -13.04 1.72 -8.62
CA VAL A 236 -13.38 1.77 -7.20
C VAL A 236 -14.50 0.76 -6.94
N THR A 237 -14.34 -0.11 -5.95
CA THR A 237 -15.38 -1.09 -5.55
C THR A 237 -15.75 -0.92 -4.09
N ALA A 238 -17.05 -1.02 -3.75
CA ALA A 238 -17.48 -0.91 -2.36
C ALA A 238 -17.13 -2.14 -1.51
N GLU A 239 -17.07 -3.30 -2.15
CA GLU A 239 -16.54 -4.53 -1.58
C GLU A 239 -15.00 -4.49 -1.50
N LEU A 240 -14.44 -4.88 -0.36
CA LEU A 240 -13.00 -5.09 -0.21
C LEU A 240 -12.58 -6.37 -0.94
N GLN A 241 -11.43 -6.34 -1.59
CA GLN A 241 -10.97 -7.40 -2.47
C GLN A 241 -9.74 -8.11 -1.88
N THR A 242 -9.42 -9.30 -2.40
CA THR A 242 -8.08 -9.84 -2.19
C THR A 242 -7.09 -9.15 -3.14
N PRO A 243 -5.81 -8.96 -2.77
CA PRO A 243 -4.80 -8.35 -3.66
C PRO A 243 -4.63 -9.07 -5.01
N LEU A 244 -4.99 -10.35 -5.09
CA LEU A 244 -4.92 -11.18 -6.31
C LEU A 244 -6.27 -11.31 -7.04
N SER A 245 -7.24 -10.43 -6.76
CA SER A 245 -8.50 -10.40 -7.52
C SER A 245 -8.22 -10.21 -9.02
N HIS A 246 -9.05 -10.80 -9.89
CA HIS A 246 -8.85 -10.71 -11.34
C HIS A 246 -8.88 -9.26 -11.83
N VAL A 247 -9.74 -8.42 -11.24
CA VAL A 247 -9.79 -6.98 -11.51
C VAL A 247 -8.49 -6.30 -11.08
N ASN A 248 -7.92 -6.63 -9.93
CA ASN A 248 -6.66 -6.01 -9.51
C ASN A 248 -5.50 -6.40 -10.43
N VAL A 249 -5.43 -7.67 -10.84
CA VAL A 249 -4.43 -8.13 -11.81
C VAL A 249 -4.57 -7.38 -13.15
N LEU A 250 -5.79 -7.17 -13.64
CA LEU A 250 -6.03 -6.37 -14.84
C LEU A 250 -5.57 -4.92 -14.66
N SER A 251 -5.88 -4.30 -13.52
CA SER A 251 -5.46 -2.95 -13.20
C SER A 251 -3.94 -2.81 -13.14
N GLN A 252 -3.23 -3.78 -12.56
CA GLN A 252 -1.76 -3.82 -12.55
C GLN A 252 -1.18 -3.94 -13.96
N GLN A 253 -1.73 -4.82 -14.80
CA GLN A 253 -1.28 -4.99 -16.19
C GLN A 253 -1.49 -3.73 -17.03
N ARG A 254 -2.54 -2.96 -16.73
CA ARG A 254 -2.91 -1.73 -17.44
C ARG A 254 -2.26 -0.47 -16.85
N GLY A 255 -1.70 -0.57 -15.64
CA GLY A 255 -1.14 0.57 -14.90
C GLY A 255 -2.22 1.57 -14.44
N THR A 256 -3.44 1.10 -14.18
CA THR A 256 -4.60 1.95 -13.82
C THR A 256 -4.94 1.83 -12.33
N PRO A 257 -5.22 2.92 -11.61
CA PRO A 257 -5.51 2.86 -10.18
C PRO A 257 -6.71 1.95 -9.83
N ASN A 258 -6.61 1.21 -8.73
CA ASN A 258 -7.67 0.34 -8.20
C ASN A 258 -7.72 0.42 -6.68
N MET A 259 -8.91 0.57 -6.11
CA MET A 259 -9.12 0.54 -4.65
C MET A 259 -10.46 -0.08 -4.24
N GLY A 260 -10.47 -0.71 -3.07
CA GLY A 260 -11.68 -1.00 -2.30
C GLY A 260 -12.03 0.20 -1.43
N LEU A 261 -13.30 0.61 -1.39
CA LEU A 261 -13.77 1.72 -0.56
C LEU A 261 -15.20 1.49 -0.08
N ARG A 262 -15.41 1.15 1.19
CA ARG A 262 -16.76 0.99 1.75
C ARG A 262 -17.57 2.28 1.58
N GLY A 263 -18.80 2.14 1.08
CA GLY A 263 -19.66 3.27 0.75
C GLY A 263 -19.18 4.07 -0.48
N ALA A 264 -18.44 3.43 -1.40
CA ALA A 264 -17.93 4.08 -2.60
C ALA A 264 -19.05 4.76 -3.41
N GLN A 265 -20.18 4.08 -3.61
CA GLN A 265 -21.27 4.63 -4.41
C GLN A 265 -21.81 5.94 -3.84
N GLU A 266 -22.02 6.01 -2.53
CA GLU A 266 -22.48 7.25 -1.86
C GLU A 266 -21.42 8.35 -1.91
N ARG A 267 -20.15 8.01 -1.69
CA ARG A 267 -19.04 8.99 -1.70
C ARG A 267 -18.79 9.57 -3.10
N PHE A 268 -18.98 8.78 -4.15
CA PHE A 268 -18.76 9.21 -5.54
C PHE A 268 -20.02 9.70 -6.26
N ALA A 269 -21.23 9.47 -5.73
CA ALA A 269 -22.48 9.95 -6.31
C ALA A 269 -22.49 11.46 -6.66
N PRO A 270 -21.91 12.38 -5.84
CA PRO A 270 -21.85 13.81 -6.20
C PRO A 270 -21.01 14.11 -7.45
N TYR A 271 -20.10 13.21 -7.80
CA TYR A 271 -19.16 13.34 -8.91
C TYR A 271 -19.59 12.59 -10.15
N ASP A 272 -20.71 11.84 -10.12
CA ASP A 272 -21.16 11.05 -11.25
C ASP A 272 -21.34 11.92 -12.52
N GLY A 273 -20.74 11.47 -13.63
CA GLY A 273 -20.65 12.21 -14.88
C GLY A 273 -19.64 13.36 -14.93
N ARG A 274 -18.95 13.70 -13.82
CA ARG A 274 -17.93 14.77 -13.76
C ARG A 274 -16.53 14.24 -14.00
N TRP A 275 -15.63 15.12 -14.41
CA TRP A 275 -14.21 14.82 -14.55
C TRP A 275 -13.51 15.01 -13.20
N VAL A 276 -12.70 14.02 -12.85
CA VAL A 276 -11.94 14.01 -11.59
C VAL A 276 -10.50 13.58 -11.84
N ARG A 277 -9.61 14.05 -10.97
CA ARG A 277 -8.32 13.43 -10.70
C ARG A 277 -8.47 12.54 -9.47
N LEU A 278 -8.21 11.25 -9.64
CA LEU A 278 -8.14 10.29 -8.55
C LEU A 278 -6.67 9.90 -8.32
N THR A 279 -6.23 9.97 -7.08
CA THR A 279 -4.95 9.44 -6.64
C THR A 279 -5.19 8.34 -5.62
N VAL A 280 -4.77 7.12 -5.94
CA VAL A 280 -4.77 5.96 -5.03
C VAL A 280 -3.38 5.82 -4.44
N GLY A 281 -3.22 6.22 -3.18
CA GLY A 281 -1.98 6.09 -2.43
C GLY A 281 -1.98 4.84 -1.54
N ALA A 282 -0.82 4.47 -1.01
CA ALA A 282 -0.69 3.27 -0.17
C ALA A 282 -1.48 3.35 1.15
N PHE A 283 -1.92 4.53 1.57
CA PHE A 283 -2.56 4.73 2.88
C PHE A 283 -3.80 5.62 2.82
N ALA A 284 -3.89 6.48 1.81
CA ALA A 284 -5.03 7.35 1.59
C ALA A 284 -5.29 7.47 0.08
N TRP A 285 -6.47 7.97 -0.25
CA TRP A 285 -6.84 8.35 -1.60
C TRP A 285 -7.26 9.81 -1.63
N GLU A 286 -7.06 10.45 -2.78
CA GLU A 286 -7.46 11.84 -3.00
C GLU A 286 -8.33 11.93 -4.24
N LEU A 287 -9.34 12.79 -4.17
CA LEU A 287 -10.23 13.07 -5.27
C LEU A 287 -10.41 14.58 -5.42
N ALA A 288 -10.16 15.09 -6.61
CA ALA A 288 -10.37 16.48 -6.96
C ALA A 288 -11.18 16.56 -8.26
N GLU A 289 -12.19 17.43 -8.31
CA GLU A 289 -12.87 17.76 -9.56
C GLU A 289 -11.91 18.55 -10.46
N VAL A 290 -11.88 18.23 -11.75
CA VAL A 290 -11.03 18.84 -12.77
C VAL A 290 -11.85 19.18 -14.00
N THR A 291 -11.34 20.02 -14.90
CA THR A 291 -12.04 20.31 -16.15
C THR A 291 -11.81 19.22 -17.19
N ALA A 292 -12.68 19.18 -18.21
CA ALA A 292 -12.51 18.26 -19.34
C ALA A 292 -11.20 18.51 -20.09
N GLU A 293 -10.78 19.78 -20.19
CA GLU A 293 -9.53 20.18 -20.85
C GLU A 293 -8.30 19.68 -20.10
N GLU A 294 -8.33 19.70 -18.76
CA GLU A 294 -7.25 19.15 -17.92
C GLU A 294 -7.14 17.63 -18.09
N ALA A 295 -8.28 16.93 -18.11
CA ALA A 295 -8.32 15.50 -18.39
C ALA A 295 -7.79 15.18 -19.80
N ASP A 296 -8.21 15.94 -20.82
CA ASP A 296 -7.72 15.75 -22.19
C ASP A 296 -6.21 15.97 -22.32
N ALA A 297 -5.67 16.99 -21.65
CA ALA A 297 -4.23 17.23 -21.59
C ALA A 297 -3.49 16.06 -20.93
N TRP A 298 -4.02 15.52 -19.82
CA TRP A 298 -3.47 14.35 -19.16
C TRP A 298 -3.45 13.13 -20.08
N PHE A 299 -4.58 12.83 -20.75
CA PHE A 299 -4.66 11.71 -21.69
C PHE A 299 -3.74 11.89 -22.90
N ALA A 300 -3.55 13.13 -23.38
CA ALA A 300 -2.63 13.40 -24.48
C ALA A 300 -1.17 13.15 -24.08
N ALA A 301 -0.79 13.52 -22.85
CA ALA A 301 0.56 13.31 -22.31
C ALA A 301 0.85 11.85 -21.97
N HIS A 302 -0.15 11.08 -21.52
CA HIS A 302 -0.01 9.68 -21.12
C HIS A 302 -0.39 8.67 -22.21
N ARG A 303 -0.68 9.16 -23.43
CA ARG A 303 -1.04 8.29 -24.55
C ARG A 303 0.17 7.43 -24.94
N PRO A 304 0.02 6.10 -25.06
CA PRO A 304 1.08 5.28 -25.65
C PRO A 304 1.41 5.79 -27.06
N PRO A 305 2.68 5.71 -27.48
CA PRO A 305 3.03 6.02 -28.86
C PRO A 305 2.19 5.15 -29.80
N PRO A 306 1.66 5.71 -30.91
CA PRO A 306 0.88 4.94 -31.87
C PRO A 306 1.65 3.70 -32.30
N ALA A 307 1.01 2.53 -32.20
CA ALA A 307 1.61 1.32 -32.72
C ALA A 307 1.82 1.47 -34.23
N VAL A 308 3.04 1.23 -34.70
CA VAL A 308 3.33 1.18 -36.13
C VAL A 308 2.84 -0.19 -36.64
N ILE A 309 1.64 -0.20 -37.20
CA ILE A 309 1.08 -1.40 -37.81
C ILE A 309 1.53 -1.44 -39.27
N PRO A 310 2.24 -2.49 -39.72
CA PRO A 310 2.64 -2.59 -41.12
C PRO A 310 1.40 -2.68 -42.01
N ALA A 311 1.48 -2.02 -43.17
CA ALA A 311 0.43 -2.14 -44.18
C ALA A 311 0.27 -3.61 -44.59
N PRO A 312 -0.95 -4.17 -44.61
CA PRO A 312 -1.14 -5.56 -44.98
C PRO A 312 -0.67 -5.83 -46.42
N ASP A 313 0.08 -6.91 -46.61
CA ASP A 313 0.46 -7.42 -47.93
C ASP A 313 -0.66 -8.30 -48.48
N TYR A 314 -1.30 -7.80 -49.54
CA TYR A 314 -2.39 -8.48 -50.22
C TYR A 314 -1.95 -9.24 -51.49
N ALA A 315 -0.64 -9.30 -51.78
CA ALA A 315 -0.10 -10.09 -52.88
C ALA A 315 0.26 -11.51 -52.43
N ALA A 316 0.68 -11.69 -51.17
CA ALA A 316 0.98 -13.00 -50.60
C ALA A 316 -0.26 -13.91 -50.55
N THR A 317 -0.19 -15.07 -51.23
CA THR A 317 -1.30 -16.04 -51.33
C THR A 317 -0.93 -17.45 -50.85
N ALA A 318 0.35 -17.71 -50.56
CA ALA A 318 0.80 -19.02 -50.09
C ALA A 318 0.42 -19.23 -48.62
N ILE A 319 -0.29 -20.32 -48.33
CA ILE A 319 -0.44 -20.82 -46.95
C ILE A 319 0.94 -21.34 -46.53
N ARG A 320 1.42 -20.90 -45.37
CA ARG A 320 2.76 -21.22 -44.86
C ARG A 320 2.68 -22.08 -43.62
N ASP A 321 3.69 -22.91 -43.43
CA ASP A 321 3.93 -23.54 -42.13
C ASP A 321 4.18 -22.45 -41.09
N ILE A 322 3.67 -22.64 -39.88
CA ILE A 322 3.85 -21.68 -38.79
C ILE A 322 5.31 -21.60 -38.33
N ASP A 323 6.08 -22.67 -38.55
CA ASP A 323 7.51 -22.73 -38.22
C ASP A 323 8.37 -21.88 -39.19
N ASP A 324 7.82 -21.52 -40.35
CA ASP A 324 8.46 -20.67 -41.35
C ASP A 324 8.05 -19.19 -41.23
N VAL A 325 7.33 -18.82 -40.17
CA VAL A 325 6.67 -17.51 -40.04
C VAL A 325 7.17 -16.77 -38.81
N GLY A 326 7.51 -15.49 -38.99
CA GLY A 326 8.01 -14.66 -37.89
C GLY A 326 7.58 -13.20 -37.96
N PRO A 327 8.15 -12.32 -37.11
CA PRO A 327 7.81 -10.90 -37.03
C PRO A 327 7.95 -10.12 -38.36
N ALA A 328 8.81 -10.57 -39.27
CA ALA A 328 8.96 -9.97 -40.60
C ALA A 328 7.72 -10.21 -41.50
N ASP A 329 6.92 -11.24 -41.20
CA ASP A 329 5.79 -11.68 -42.02
C ASP A 329 4.45 -11.08 -41.58
N VAL A 330 4.44 -10.22 -40.55
CA VAL A 330 3.22 -9.61 -39.98
C VAL A 330 2.34 -8.98 -41.05
N ALA A 331 2.91 -8.33 -42.06
CA ALA A 331 2.16 -7.74 -43.17
C ALA A 331 1.37 -8.80 -43.95
N ALA A 332 1.93 -9.99 -44.16
CA ALA A 332 1.33 -11.03 -44.97
C ALA A 332 0.35 -11.93 -44.18
N VAL A 333 0.62 -12.22 -42.91
CA VAL A 333 -0.15 -13.23 -42.13
C VAL A 333 -0.73 -12.70 -40.81
N GLY A 334 -0.44 -11.45 -40.44
CA GLY A 334 -0.91 -10.81 -39.21
C GLY A 334 -0.06 -11.13 -37.98
N GLY A 335 -0.19 -10.29 -36.94
CA GLY A 335 0.63 -10.35 -35.72
C GLY A 335 0.46 -11.62 -34.89
N LYS A 336 -0.75 -12.22 -34.89
CA LYS A 336 -1.00 -13.47 -34.14
C LYS A 336 -0.19 -14.64 -34.70
N ALA A 337 -0.25 -14.87 -36.02
CA ALA A 337 0.49 -15.95 -36.67
C ALA A 337 2.01 -15.71 -36.57
N ALA A 338 2.46 -14.49 -36.85
CA ALA A 338 3.86 -14.08 -36.72
C ALA A 338 4.43 -14.32 -35.31
N ASN A 339 3.68 -13.94 -34.26
CA ASN A 339 4.11 -14.16 -32.88
C ASN A 339 4.03 -15.64 -32.48
N TYR A 340 3.04 -16.39 -32.96
CA TYR A 340 2.93 -17.82 -32.67
C TYR A 340 4.11 -18.60 -33.24
N GLY A 341 4.59 -18.27 -34.45
CA GLY A 341 5.83 -18.83 -34.98
C GLY A 341 7.04 -18.56 -34.07
N ARG A 342 7.11 -17.37 -33.45
CA ARG A 342 8.13 -17.09 -32.42
C ARG A 342 7.98 -17.94 -31.16
N VAL A 343 6.76 -18.26 -30.74
CA VAL A 343 6.53 -19.19 -29.62
C VAL A 343 6.98 -20.61 -30.00
N ARG A 344 6.77 -21.03 -31.26
CA ARG A 344 7.28 -22.30 -31.79
C ARG A 344 8.80 -22.36 -31.77
N ASP A 345 9.50 -21.30 -32.17
CA ASP A 345 10.96 -21.21 -32.05
C ASP A 345 11.45 -21.42 -30.62
N LEU A 346 10.79 -20.79 -29.64
CA LEU A 346 11.16 -20.89 -28.23
C LEU A 346 10.97 -22.31 -27.70
N ALA A 347 9.86 -22.95 -28.07
CA ALA A 347 9.61 -24.35 -27.71
C ALA A 347 10.66 -25.29 -28.35
N ALA A 348 10.98 -25.08 -29.63
CA ALA A 348 12.04 -25.82 -30.33
C ALA A 348 13.42 -25.61 -29.70
N ALA A 349 13.68 -24.42 -29.14
CA ALA A 349 14.88 -24.10 -28.38
C ALA A 349 14.88 -24.66 -26.93
N GLY A 350 13.87 -25.42 -26.53
CA GLY A 350 13.80 -26.11 -25.24
C GLY A 350 13.06 -25.35 -24.14
N ALA A 351 12.33 -24.28 -24.47
CA ALA A 351 11.42 -23.66 -23.50
C ALA A 351 10.29 -24.65 -23.13
N PRO A 352 9.86 -24.71 -21.85
CA PRO A 352 8.83 -25.63 -21.38
C PRO A 352 7.42 -25.16 -21.79
N LEU A 353 7.19 -25.02 -23.10
CA LEU A 353 5.96 -24.52 -23.70
C LEU A 353 5.30 -25.64 -24.51
N ALA A 354 4.02 -25.90 -24.25
CA ALA A 354 3.22 -26.79 -25.08
C ALA A 354 2.62 -26.00 -26.24
N VAL A 355 3.10 -26.26 -27.45
CA VAL A 355 2.66 -25.58 -28.68
C VAL A 355 2.24 -26.60 -29.73
N LEU A 356 1.12 -26.35 -30.40
CA LEU A 356 0.60 -27.19 -31.48
C LEU A 356 1.15 -26.76 -32.83
N ASP A 357 1.17 -27.69 -33.78
CA ASP A 357 1.41 -27.38 -35.18
C ASP A 357 0.27 -26.50 -35.72
N ALA A 358 0.60 -25.57 -36.61
CA ALA A 358 -0.36 -24.65 -37.18
C ALA A 358 0.06 -24.21 -38.59
N LEU A 359 -0.87 -23.57 -39.30
CA LEU A 359 -0.62 -22.96 -40.60
C LEU A 359 -0.97 -21.47 -40.52
N ALA A 360 -0.16 -20.64 -41.18
CA ALA A 360 -0.44 -19.22 -41.36
C ALA A 360 -1.17 -19.00 -42.68
N ILE A 361 -2.40 -18.49 -42.59
CA ILE A 361 -3.22 -18.13 -43.76
C ILE A 361 -2.99 -16.65 -44.08
N PRO A 362 -2.56 -16.30 -45.30
CA PRO A 362 -2.34 -14.90 -45.67
C PRO A 362 -3.60 -14.02 -45.57
N VAL A 363 -3.40 -12.78 -45.15
CA VAL A 363 -4.47 -11.78 -44.92
C VAL A 363 -5.23 -11.40 -46.19
N VAL A 364 -4.67 -11.68 -47.38
CA VAL A 364 -5.38 -11.51 -48.67
C VAL A 364 -6.68 -12.30 -48.71
N PHE A 365 -6.74 -13.49 -48.10
CA PHE A 365 -7.96 -14.31 -48.12
C PHE A 365 -9.08 -13.66 -47.29
N HIS A 366 -8.73 -13.08 -46.14
CA HIS A 366 -9.66 -12.28 -45.34
C HIS A 366 -10.12 -11.04 -46.12
N ARG A 367 -9.21 -10.31 -46.77
CA ARG A 367 -9.59 -9.16 -47.61
C ARG A 367 -10.56 -9.57 -48.71
N ARG A 368 -10.26 -10.63 -49.46
CA ARG A 368 -11.12 -11.14 -50.54
C ARG A 368 -12.49 -11.55 -50.02
N PHE A 369 -12.57 -12.16 -48.85
CA PHE A 369 -13.83 -12.50 -48.20
C PHE A 369 -14.64 -11.24 -47.85
N VAL A 370 -14.01 -10.26 -47.18
CA VAL A 370 -14.69 -9.02 -46.77
C VAL A 370 -15.19 -8.23 -47.98
N THR A 371 -14.34 -8.00 -48.98
CA THR A 371 -14.70 -7.21 -50.16
C THR A 371 -15.63 -7.98 -51.09
N GLY A 372 -15.42 -9.29 -51.26
CA GLY A 372 -16.24 -10.13 -52.13
C GLY A 372 -17.70 -10.27 -51.65
N ASN A 373 -17.94 -10.06 -50.35
CA ASN A 373 -19.27 -10.07 -49.75
C ASN A 373 -19.81 -8.65 -49.44
N GLY A 374 -19.08 -7.59 -49.83
CA GLY A 374 -19.48 -6.20 -49.58
C GLY A 374 -19.53 -5.80 -48.11
N PHE A 375 -18.79 -6.49 -47.23
CA PHE A 375 -18.75 -6.16 -45.80
C PHE A 375 -17.94 -4.91 -45.51
N ASP A 376 -16.93 -4.61 -46.33
CA ASP A 376 -16.17 -3.36 -46.28
C ASP A 376 -17.08 -2.12 -46.43
N ALA A 377 -17.98 -2.15 -47.41
CA ALA A 377 -18.93 -1.05 -47.63
C ALA A 377 -19.90 -0.88 -46.44
N ARG A 378 -20.31 -1.99 -45.81
CA ARG A 378 -21.19 -1.97 -44.63
C ARG A 378 -20.48 -1.42 -43.40
N ILE A 379 -19.22 -1.80 -43.18
CA ILE A 379 -18.40 -1.30 -42.07
C ILE A 379 -18.13 0.19 -42.23
N ALA A 380 -17.82 0.67 -43.44
CA ALA A 380 -17.56 2.08 -43.70
C ALA A 380 -18.79 3.00 -43.57
N ALA A 381 -20.00 2.42 -43.57
CA ALA A 381 -21.25 3.16 -43.42
C ALA A 381 -21.77 3.21 -41.97
N MET A 382 -21.08 2.53 -41.04
CA MET A 382 -21.31 2.60 -39.59
C MET A 382 -20.45 3.71 -38.99
#